data_AF-A0A512J529-F1
#
_entry.id   AF-A0A512J529-F1
#
_cell.length_a   1.000
_cell.length_b   1.000
_cell.length_c   1.000
_cell.angle_alpha   90.00
_cell.angle_beta   90.00
_cell.angle_gamma   90.00
#
_symmetry.space_group_name_H-M   'P 1'
#
loop_
_entity.id
_entity.type
_entity.pdbx_description
1 polymer ?
#
loop_
_entity_poly.entity_id
_entity_poly.type
_entity_poly.pdbx_seq_one_letter_code
_entity_poly.pdbx_strand_id
1 'polypeptide(L)'
;MMHGTVRGMILTGLVASLVTPLTAQEGPPGAPSPAERQRNNAAKLAGLVAFVDASCPDLKGDPDKLRMAVTRLGVDPAELNQGDLHLRARAYTEIYQKDAEASCKRAVETFGEAGKAIPGLIVRK
;
A
#
# COMPACT_ATOMS: atom_id res chain seq x y z
N MET A 1 -46.59 -4.70 27.68
CA MET A 1 -47.20 -5.32 28.89
C MET A 1 -47.38 -6.80 28.53
N MET A 2 -46.81 -7.83 29.16
CA MET A 2 -46.34 -8.11 30.52
C MET A 2 -45.19 -9.17 30.43
N HIS A 3 -44.08 -8.97 31.14
CA HIS A 3 -43.62 -9.75 32.32
C HIS A 3 -43.71 -11.29 32.23
N GLY A 4 -42.60 -11.97 32.51
CA GLY A 4 -42.64 -13.39 32.89
C GLY A 4 -41.28 -14.09 32.99
N THR A 5 -40.56 -13.82 34.08
CA THR A 5 -39.38 -14.58 34.56
C THR A 5 -39.71 -16.06 34.80
N VAL A 6 -38.87 -16.99 34.32
CA VAL A 6 -38.73 -18.33 34.92
C VAL A 6 -37.25 -18.69 35.11
N ARG A 7 -36.98 -18.94 36.39
CA ARG A 7 -35.77 -19.41 37.06
C ARG A 7 -35.69 -20.92 36.91
N GLY A 8 -34.52 -21.45 36.54
CA GLY A 8 -34.28 -22.89 36.47
C GLY A 8 -32.79 -23.22 36.61
N MET A 9 -32.34 -23.41 37.85
CA MET A 9 -31.15 -24.20 38.16
C MET A 9 -31.46 -25.67 37.87
N ILE A 10 -30.51 -26.44 37.34
CA ILE A 10 -30.04 -27.72 37.90
C ILE A 10 -28.80 -28.21 37.14
N LEU A 11 -27.87 -28.69 37.96
CA LEU A 11 -26.59 -29.32 37.69
C LEU A 11 -26.65 -30.48 36.69
N THR A 12 -25.61 -30.60 35.86
CA THR A 12 -24.94 -31.89 35.62
C THR A 12 -23.53 -31.62 35.10
N GLY A 13 -22.54 -31.99 35.90
CA GLY A 13 -21.15 -31.98 35.48
C GLY A 13 -20.89 -33.08 34.47
N LEU A 14 -20.12 -32.76 33.44
CA LEU A 14 -19.17 -33.70 32.86
C LEU A 14 -17.96 -32.90 32.39
N VAL A 15 -16.89 -33.03 33.17
CA VAL A 15 -15.56 -32.55 32.85
C VAL A 15 -15.00 -33.48 31.78
N ALA A 16 -15.06 -33.05 30.52
CA ALA A 16 -14.31 -33.65 29.43
C ALA A 16 -13.27 -32.63 28.98
N SER A 17 -12.10 -32.67 29.62
CA SER A 17 -10.90 -31.94 29.21
C SER A 17 -10.39 -32.50 27.88
N LEU A 18 -11.02 -32.08 26.79
CA LEU A 18 -10.42 -32.17 25.47
C LEU A 18 -9.43 -31.01 25.36
N VAL A 19 -8.16 -31.31 25.62
CA VAL A 19 -7.02 -30.49 25.21
C VAL A 19 -7.01 -30.48 23.68
N THR A 20 -7.79 -29.59 23.09
CA THR A 20 -7.66 -29.20 21.69
C THR A 20 -6.34 -28.44 21.58
N PRO A 21 -5.39 -28.87 20.73
CA PRO A 21 -4.24 -28.05 20.43
C PRO A 21 -4.76 -26.72 19.90
N LEU A 22 -4.24 -25.64 20.48
CA LEU A 22 -4.45 -24.26 20.10
C LEU A 22 -4.28 -24.13 18.58
N THR A 23 -5.38 -24.25 17.83
CA THR A 23 -5.41 -23.81 16.45
C THR A 23 -5.10 -22.32 16.50
N ALA A 24 -3.98 -21.96 15.87
CA ALA A 24 -3.64 -20.57 15.63
C ALA A 24 -4.88 -19.89 15.06
N GLN A 25 -5.51 -19.03 15.86
CA GLN A 25 -6.58 -18.19 15.36
C GLN A 25 -5.94 -17.27 14.32
N GLU A 26 -6.23 -17.51 13.05
CA GLU A 26 -5.99 -16.56 11.98
C GLU A 26 -6.72 -15.28 12.39
N GLY A 27 -5.95 -14.31 12.90
CA GLY A 27 -6.48 -13.00 13.25
C GLY A 27 -7.18 -12.38 12.03
N PRO A 28 -8.11 -11.43 12.25
CA PRO A 28 -8.75 -10.69 11.16
C PRO A 28 -7.67 -10.15 10.21
N PRO A 29 -7.90 -10.07 8.89
CA PRO A 29 -6.86 -9.78 7.90
C PRO A 29 -6.03 -8.61 8.37
N GLY A 30 -4.82 -8.94 8.85
CA GLY A 30 -4.00 -8.02 9.61
C GLY A 30 -3.55 -6.88 8.73
N ALA A 31 -3.30 -5.71 9.32
CA ALA A 31 -2.67 -4.60 8.60
C ALA A 31 -1.42 -5.10 7.85
N PRO A 32 -1.14 -4.59 6.63
CA PRO A 32 -0.03 -5.08 5.82
C PRO A 32 1.27 -5.07 6.61
N SER A 33 2.10 -6.10 6.45
CA SER A 33 3.41 -6.16 7.09
C SER A 33 4.26 -4.93 6.71
N PRO A 34 5.27 -4.55 7.51
CA PRO A 34 6.17 -3.46 7.15
C PRO A 34 6.79 -3.61 5.75
N ALA A 35 7.18 -4.83 5.37
CA ALA A 35 7.73 -5.15 4.06
C ALA A 35 6.70 -4.93 2.94
N GLU A 36 5.45 -5.36 3.14
CA GLU A 36 4.38 -5.11 2.16
C GLU A 36 4.08 -3.61 2.01
N ARG A 37 4.13 -2.84 3.11
CA ARG A 37 3.97 -1.37 3.04
C ARG A 37 5.10 -0.74 2.24
N GLN A 38 6.34 -1.16 2.45
CA GLN A 38 7.50 -0.70 1.68
C GLN A 38 7.37 -1.02 0.20
N ARG A 39 7.00 -2.26 -0.15
CA ARG A 39 6.72 -2.66 -1.54
C ARG A 39 5.59 -1.85 -2.17
N ASN A 40 4.50 -1.64 -1.44
CA ASN A 40 3.41 -0.80 -1.93
C ASN A 40 3.84 0.65 -2.15
N ASN A 41 4.70 1.20 -1.29
CA ASN A 41 5.25 2.54 -1.49
C ASN A 41 6.18 2.60 -2.72
N ALA A 42 7.00 1.57 -2.96
CA ALA A 42 7.81 1.48 -4.18
C ALA A 42 6.94 1.44 -5.44
N ALA A 43 5.87 0.63 -5.44
CA ALA A 43 4.91 0.58 -6.55
C ALA A 43 4.20 1.92 -6.76
N LYS A 44 3.82 2.63 -5.69
CA LYS A 44 3.24 3.99 -5.80
C LYS A 44 4.18 4.97 -6.48
N LEU A 45 5.46 4.98 -6.08
CA LEU A 45 6.46 5.88 -6.67
C LEU A 45 6.68 5.56 -8.15
N ALA A 46 6.79 4.28 -8.50
CA ALA A 46 6.95 3.85 -9.89
C ALA A 46 5.72 4.21 -10.73
N GLY A 47 4.51 3.95 -10.21
CA GLY A 47 3.27 4.30 -10.87
C GLY A 47 3.10 5.81 -11.08
N LEU A 48 3.53 6.62 -10.11
CA LEU A 48 3.55 8.09 -10.21
C LEU A 48 4.50 8.56 -11.30
N VAL A 49 5.73 8.04 -11.34
CA VAL A 49 6.72 8.41 -12.37
C VAL A 49 6.21 8.04 -13.76
N ALA A 50 5.70 6.82 -13.93
CA ALA A 50 5.13 6.39 -15.20
C ALA A 50 3.93 7.26 -15.64
N PHE A 51 3.08 7.67 -14.69
CA PHE A 51 2.01 8.63 -14.94
C PHE A 51 2.57 10.00 -15.39
N VAL A 52 3.56 10.54 -14.68
CA VAL A 52 4.13 11.85 -14.98
C VAL A 52 4.75 11.86 -16.38
N ASP A 53 5.54 10.84 -16.72
CA ASP A 53 6.19 10.74 -18.02
C ASP A 53 5.18 10.73 -19.17
N ALA A 54 4.06 10.01 -18.97
CA ALA A 54 3.03 9.81 -19.98
C ALA A 54 2.00 10.96 -20.07
N SER A 55 1.67 11.62 -18.96
CA SER A 55 0.49 12.49 -18.87
C SER A 55 0.80 13.94 -18.50
N CYS A 56 2.00 14.26 -18.00
CA CYS A 56 2.38 15.63 -17.67
C CYS A 56 3.29 16.21 -18.76
N PRO A 57 2.85 17.21 -19.54
CA PRO A 57 3.55 17.65 -20.75
C PRO A 57 4.96 18.20 -20.48
N ASP A 58 5.13 18.95 -19.40
CA ASP A 58 6.40 19.64 -19.07
C ASP A 58 7.23 18.96 -17.99
N LEU A 59 6.85 17.76 -17.58
CA LEU A 59 7.45 17.05 -16.44
C LEU A 59 7.89 15.65 -16.84
N LYS A 60 8.96 15.18 -16.22
CA LYS A 60 9.44 13.80 -16.29
C LYS A 60 9.90 13.31 -14.93
N GLY A 61 9.87 12.00 -14.72
CA GLY A 61 10.55 11.39 -13.59
C GLY A 61 12.06 11.31 -13.81
N ASP A 62 12.82 11.47 -12.73
CA ASP A 62 14.25 11.19 -12.71
C ASP A 62 14.47 9.69 -12.41
N PRO A 63 15.04 8.92 -13.35
CA PRO A 63 15.18 7.48 -13.20
C PRO A 63 16.23 7.09 -12.15
N ASP A 64 17.22 7.92 -11.88
CA ASP A 64 18.22 7.67 -10.85
C ASP A 64 17.62 7.89 -9.46
N LYS A 65 16.86 8.97 -9.28
CA LYS A 65 16.13 9.25 -8.03
C LYS A 65 15.10 8.18 -7.72
N LEU A 66 14.38 7.68 -8.73
CA LEU A 66 13.43 6.58 -8.55
C LEU A 66 14.15 5.32 -8.07
N ARG A 67 15.21 4.91 -8.77
CA ARG A 67 16.02 3.74 -8.38
C ARG A 67 16.53 3.87 -6.95
N MET A 68 17.12 5.00 -6.60
CA MET A 68 17.61 5.28 -5.24
C MET A 68 16.50 5.22 -4.18
N ALA A 69 15.33 5.81 -4.46
CA ALA A 69 14.21 5.81 -3.52
C ALA A 69 13.66 4.40 -3.27
N VAL A 70 13.55 3.60 -4.33
CA VAL A 70 13.07 2.22 -4.26
C VAL A 70 14.06 1.34 -3.49
N THR A 71 15.35 1.46 -3.77
CA THR A 71 16.39 0.76 -3.01
C THR A 71 16.37 1.13 -1.52
N ARG A 72 16.14 2.40 -1.16
CA ARG A 72 15.99 2.82 0.25
C ARG A 72 14.78 2.23 0.95
N LEU A 73 13.75 1.83 0.19
CA LEU A 73 12.60 1.09 0.72
C LEU A 73 12.91 -0.40 0.90
N GLY A 74 14.11 -0.87 0.55
CA GLY A 74 14.49 -2.29 0.64
C GLY A 74 13.94 -3.15 -0.50
N VAL A 75 13.58 -2.53 -1.63
CA VAL A 75 13.01 -3.18 -2.80
C VAL A 75 14.02 -3.15 -3.94
N ASP A 76 14.18 -4.25 -4.67
CA ASP A 76 14.99 -4.26 -5.89
C ASP A 76 14.26 -3.48 -7.00
N PRO A 77 14.86 -2.41 -7.58
CA PRO A 77 14.23 -1.68 -8.68
C PRO A 77 13.84 -2.55 -9.88
N ALA A 78 14.52 -3.68 -10.11
CA ALA A 78 14.16 -4.60 -11.19
C ALA A 78 12.75 -5.20 -11.01
N GLU A 79 12.28 -5.39 -9.77
CA GLU A 79 10.93 -5.89 -9.49
C GLU A 79 9.83 -4.94 -9.98
N LEU A 80 10.10 -3.66 -10.18
CA LEU A 80 9.10 -2.72 -10.71
C LEU A 80 8.75 -2.96 -12.18
N ASN A 81 9.57 -3.74 -12.89
CA ASN A 81 9.39 -4.05 -14.31
C ASN A 81 8.81 -5.44 -14.56
N GLN A 82 8.60 -6.26 -13.52
CA GLN A 82 8.11 -7.62 -13.64
C GLN A 82 7.21 -8.05 -12.47
N GLY A 83 6.47 -9.14 -12.65
CA GLY A 83 5.66 -9.77 -11.61
C GLY A 83 4.59 -8.85 -10.98
N ASP A 84 4.15 -9.19 -9.77
CA ASP A 84 3.06 -8.50 -9.09
C ASP A 84 3.36 -7.02 -8.75
N LEU A 85 4.63 -6.67 -8.55
CA LEU A 85 4.98 -5.30 -8.18
C LEU A 85 4.81 -4.36 -9.39
N HIS A 86 5.16 -4.82 -10.58
CA HIS A 86 4.87 -4.13 -11.83
C HIS A 86 3.37 -3.91 -12.03
N LEU A 87 2.54 -4.94 -11.82
CA LEU A 87 1.09 -4.84 -11.93
C LEU A 87 0.51 -3.82 -10.94
N ARG A 88 1.01 -3.80 -9.70
CA ARG A 88 0.63 -2.78 -8.71
C ARG A 88 1.04 -1.36 -9.13
N ALA A 89 2.23 -1.19 -9.69
CA ALA A 89 2.68 0.11 -10.20
C ALA A 89 1.76 0.61 -11.31
N ARG A 90 1.37 -0.25 -12.27
CA ARG A 90 0.40 0.09 -13.32
C ARG A 90 -0.96 0.50 -12.75
N ALA A 91 -1.47 -0.24 -11.76
CA ALA A 91 -2.72 0.14 -11.10
C ALA A 91 -2.64 1.53 -10.45
N TYR A 92 -1.49 1.89 -9.86
CA TYR A 92 -1.28 3.25 -9.35
C TYR A 92 -1.20 4.29 -10.47
N THR A 93 -0.56 3.98 -11.61
CA THR A 93 -0.59 4.85 -12.80
C THR A 93 -2.01 5.18 -13.21
N GLU A 94 -2.88 4.17 -13.32
CA GLU A 94 -4.31 4.36 -13.65
C GLU A 94 -5.04 5.21 -12.61
N ILE A 95 -4.71 5.06 -11.33
CA ILE A 95 -5.28 5.90 -10.25
C ILE A 95 -4.90 7.37 -10.45
N TYR A 96 -3.64 7.67 -10.76
CA TYR A 96 -3.20 9.05 -10.99
C TYR A 96 -3.82 9.67 -12.25
N GLN A 97 -4.10 8.85 -13.27
CA GLN A 97 -4.76 9.31 -14.50
C GLN A 97 -6.20 9.77 -14.30
N LYS A 98 -6.88 9.34 -13.23
CA LYS A 98 -8.28 9.75 -12.96
C LYS A 98 -8.45 11.26 -12.80
N ASP A 99 -7.41 11.94 -12.34
CA ASP A 99 -7.34 13.40 -12.23
C ASP A 99 -5.90 13.83 -12.55
N ALA A 100 -5.62 13.91 -13.85
CA ALA A 100 -4.27 14.13 -14.34
C ALA A 100 -3.73 15.51 -13.94
N GLU A 101 -4.54 16.57 -14.05
CA GLU A 101 -4.12 17.93 -13.71
C GLU A 101 -3.71 18.03 -12.23
N ALA A 102 -4.58 17.61 -11.31
CA ALA A 102 -4.27 17.68 -9.89
C ALA A 102 -3.13 16.73 -9.51
N SER A 103 -3.01 15.57 -10.17
CA SER A 103 -1.91 14.64 -9.93
C SER A 103 -0.57 15.18 -10.41
N CYS A 104 -0.50 15.83 -11.58
CA CYS A 104 0.71 16.51 -12.05
C CYS A 104 1.13 17.62 -11.09
N LYS A 105 0.18 18.44 -10.62
CA LYS A 105 0.45 19.50 -9.63
C LYS A 105 1.01 18.92 -8.33
N ARG A 106 0.34 17.93 -7.74
CA ARG A 106 0.79 17.26 -6.51
C ARG A 106 2.16 16.59 -6.67
N ALA A 107 2.44 16.03 -7.85
CA ALA A 107 3.73 15.43 -8.16
C ALA A 107 4.86 16.46 -8.02
N VAL A 108 4.72 17.65 -8.58
CA VAL A 108 5.71 18.74 -8.45
C VAL A 108 5.81 19.23 -7.01
N GLU A 109 4.69 19.47 -6.33
CA GLU A 109 4.69 19.99 -4.96
C GLU A 109 5.41 19.03 -3.98
N THR A 110 5.24 17.72 -4.19
CA THR A 110 5.75 16.70 -3.28
C THR A 110 7.16 16.23 -3.64
N PHE A 111 7.44 16.11 -4.94
CA PHE A 111 8.59 15.40 -5.49
C PHE A 111 9.41 16.25 -6.49
N GLY A 112 9.03 17.51 -6.70
CA GLY A 112 9.81 18.48 -7.46
C GLY A 112 11.19 18.74 -6.86
N GLU A 113 12.00 19.60 -7.49
CA GLU A 113 13.34 19.96 -7.00
C GLU A 113 13.32 20.51 -5.57
N ALA A 114 12.30 21.30 -5.24
CA ALA A 114 12.06 21.83 -3.89
C ALA A 114 11.07 20.98 -3.06
N GLY A 115 10.70 19.79 -3.55
CA GLY A 115 9.77 18.87 -2.90
C GLY A 115 10.30 18.31 -1.59
N LYS A 116 9.42 17.85 -0.71
CA LYS A 116 9.77 17.42 0.67
C LYS A 116 9.99 15.92 0.82
N ALA A 117 9.42 15.08 -0.05
CA ALA A 117 9.44 13.64 0.12
C ALA A 117 10.69 12.99 -0.52
N ILE A 118 10.86 13.21 -1.82
CA ILE A 118 12.06 12.80 -2.58
C ILE A 118 12.40 13.97 -3.50
N PRO A 119 13.22 14.93 -3.04
CA PRO A 119 13.55 16.11 -3.83
C PRO A 119 14.20 15.74 -5.17
N GLY A 120 13.66 16.31 -6.25
CA GLY A 120 14.12 16.11 -7.62
C GLY A 120 13.72 14.78 -8.25
N LEU A 121 12.79 14.02 -7.65
CA LEU A 121 12.25 12.82 -8.32
C LEU A 121 11.42 13.19 -9.55
N ILE A 122 10.73 14.32 -9.53
CA ILE A 122 10.02 14.87 -10.68
C ILE A 122 10.73 16.17 -11.09
N VAL A 123 11.13 16.25 -12.35
CA VAL A 123 11.89 17.38 -12.90
C VAL A 123 11.20 17.93 -14.14
N ARG A 124 11.57 19.16 -14.53
CA ARG A 124 11.16 19.72 -15.82
C ARG A 124 11.81 18.91 -16.95
N LYS A 125 11.07 18.74 -18.05
CA LYS A 125 11.54 18.02 -19.23
C LYS A 125 12.72 18.72 -19.90
#